data_AF-A0A067D671-F1
#
_entry.id   AF-A0A067D671-F1
#
_cell.length_a   1.000
_cell.length_b   1.000
_cell.length_c   1.000
_cell.angle_alpha   90.00
_cell.angle_beta   90.00
_cell.angle_gamma   90.00
#
_symmetry.space_group_name_H-M   'P 1'
#
loop_
_entity.id
_entity.type
_entity.pdbx_description
1 polymer ?
#
loop_
_entity_poly.entity_id
_entity_poly.type
_entity_poly.pdbx_seq_one_letter_code
_entity_poly.pdbx_strand_id
1 'polypeptide(L)'
;KAQEWIKETAQACSILAILIATVVFTAAFTVPGGNNDRGFPNFLTSPLFYVFTVTDVASLSLSLSSVVMFLSILTSPRESSDFLSNLPFKLTTGFILLFFSVLASMITFSASLLLIIRLGKKWTATLYAAAIFPVVVLALMVFPVYANFAANFKDYVITLLTY
;
A
#
# COMPACT_ATOMS: atom_id res chain seq x y z
N LYS A 1 -29.41 -3.98 -3.11
CA LYS A 1 -28.51 -3.39 -4.12
C LYS A 1 -27.35 -2.60 -3.50
N ALA A 2 -27.51 -1.37 -3.01
CA ALA A 2 -26.35 -0.60 -2.50
C ALA A 2 -25.61 -1.25 -1.31
N GLN A 3 -26.35 -1.77 -0.32
CA GLN A 3 -25.74 -2.45 0.85
C GLN A 3 -25.01 -3.75 0.48
N GLU A 4 -25.50 -4.46 -0.53
CA GLU A 4 -24.94 -5.74 -0.99
C GLU A 4 -23.63 -5.49 -1.73
N TRP A 5 -23.63 -4.51 -2.64
CA TRP A 5 -22.42 -4.04 -3.32
C TRP A 5 -21.34 -3.57 -2.34
N ILE A 6 -21.73 -2.84 -1.29
CA ILE A 6 -20.81 -2.41 -0.22
C ILE A 6 -20.19 -3.62 0.51
N LYS A 7 -20.99 -4.65 0.83
CA LYS A 7 -20.48 -5.85 1.50
C LYS A 7 -19.55 -6.67 0.59
N GLU A 8 -19.92 -6.89 -0.66
CA GLU A 8 -19.07 -7.58 -1.64
C GLU A 8 -17.74 -6.85 -1.84
N THR A 9 -17.80 -5.52 -1.98
CA THR A 9 -16.60 -4.67 -2.13
C THR A 9 -15.73 -4.73 -0.87
N ALA A 10 -16.31 -4.60 0.32
CA ALA A 10 -15.58 -4.69 1.59
C ALA A 10 -14.93 -6.07 1.78
N GLN A 11 -15.60 -7.15 1.37
CA GLN A 11 -15.05 -8.50 1.42
C GLN A 11 -13.87 -8.66 0.45
N ALA A 12 -14.03 -8.24 -0.81
CA ALA A 12 -12.94 -8.28 -1.79
C ALA A 12 -11.73 -7.46 -1.32
N CYS A 13 -11.95 -6.23 -0.83
CA CYS A 13 -10.89 -5.39 -0.28
C CYS A 13 -10.23 -6.00 0.97
N SER A 14 -10.99 -6.65 1.86
CA SER A 14 -10.41 -7.36 3.02
C SER A 14 -9.44 -8.46 2.59
N ILE A 15 -9.83 -9.25 1.59
CA ILE A 15 -8.98 -10.33 1.05
C ILE A 15 -7.70 -9.73 0.44
N LEU A 16 -7.83 -8.66 -0.34
CA LEU A 16 -6.67 -7.95 -0.92
C LEU A 16 -5.74 -7.41 0.17
N ALA A 17 -6.28 -6.81 1.23
CA ALA A 17 -5.50 -6.28 2.34
C ALA A 17 -4.75 -7.40 3.10
N ILE A 18 -5.43 -8.51 3.43
CA ILE A 18 -4.81 -9.69 4.06
C ILE A 18 -3.68 -10.24 3.18
N LEU A 19 -3.90 -10.30 1.87
CA LEU A 19 -2.90 -10.77 0.91
C LEU A 19 -1.66 -9.85 0.92
N ILE A 20 -1.85 -8.53 0.84
CA ILE A 20 -0.76 -7.55 0.92
C ILE A 20 -0.02 -7.71 2.26
N ALA A 21 -0.74 -7.80 3.37
CA ALA A 21 -0.14 -7.95 4.68
C ALA A 21 0.73 -9.22 4.76
N THR A 22 0.26 -10.33 4.18
CA THR A 22 1.01 -11.59 4.17
C THR A 22 2.27 -11.51 3.32
N VAL A 23 2.19 -10.90 2.14
CA VAL A 23 3.33 -10.72 1.23
C VAL A 23 4.40 -9.83 1.88
N VAL A 24 4.00 -8.68 2.43
CA VAL A 24 4.90 -7.72 3.08
C VAL A 24 5.51 -8.33 4.36
N PHE A 25 4.72 -9.05 5.15
CA PHE A 25 5.22 -9.74 6.34
C PHE A 25 6.26 -10.80 5.98
N THR A 26 6.01 -11.57 4.91
CA THR A 26 6.99 -12.53 4.39
C THR A 26 8.25 -11.82 3.90
N ALA A 27 8.10 -10.67 3.25
CA ALA A 27 9.22 -9.85 2.79
C ALA A 27 10.11 -9.39 3.97
N ALA A 28 9.52 -9.01 5.10
CA ALA A 28 10.23 -8.61 6.32
C ALA A 28 11.18 -9.69 6.88
N PHE A 29 10.81 -10.97 6.79
CA PHE A 29 11.63 -12.09 7.28
C PHE A 29 12.57 -12.67 6.22
N THR A 30 12.32 -12.39 4.94
CA THR A 30 13.13 -12.89 3.83
C THR A 30 14.19 -11.90 3.36
N VAL A 31 14.37 -10.78 4.08
CA VAL A 31 15.39 -9.77 3.73
C VAL A 31 16.79 -10.35 3.83
N PRO A 32 17.59 -10.26 2.77
CA PRO A 32 18.97 -10.72 2.80
C PRO A 32 19.82 -9.69 3.55
N GLY A 33 20.14 -9.99 4.81
CA GLY A 33 20.97 -9.13 5.65
C GLY A 33 22.31 -9.75 6.00
N GLY A 34 22.31 -11.04 6.35
CA GLY A 34 23.47 -11.74 6.90
C GLY A 34 23.98 -11.08 8.19
N ASN A 35 24.66 -11.84 9.03
CA ASN A 35 25.47 -11.24 10.09
C ASN A 35 26.89 -11.05 9.55
N ASN A 36 27.49 -9.91 9.85
CA ASN A 36 28.91 -9.69 9.69
C ASN A 36 29.68 -10.61 10.66
N ASP A 37 30.98 -10.85 10.45
CA ASP A 37 31.80 -11.80 11.25
C ASP A 37 31.81 -11.54 12.77
N ARG A 38 31.34 -10.36 13.20
CA ARG A 38 31.19 -9.94 14.60
C ARG A 38 29.79 -10.12 15.17
N GLY A 39 28.87 -10.74 14.45
CA GLY A 39 27.51 -10.97 14.91
C GLY A 39 26.54 -9.79 14.73
N PHE A 40 26.90 -8.79 13.90
CA PHE A 40 26.07 -7.61 13.61
C PHE A 40 25.50 -7.65 12.19
N PRO A 41 24.20 -7.34 11.97
CA PRO A 41 23.61 -7.39 10.64
C PRO A 41 24.35 -6.46 9.67
N ASN A 42 24.78 -7.00 8.53
CA ASN A 42 25.78 -6.36 7.66
C ASN A 42 25.29 -5.04 7.00
N PHE A 43 23.97 -4.78 7.03
CA PHE A 43 23.32 -3.66 6.33
C PHE A 43 22.48 -2.72 7.20
N LEU A 44 22.50 -2.85 8.54
CA LEU A 44 21.77 -1.96 9.47
C LEU A 44 22.09 -0.48 9.29
N THR A 45 23.27 -0.14 8.77
CA THR A 45 23.74 1.24 8.60
C THR A 45 23.40 1.82 7.21
N SER A 46 22.80 1.04 6.32
CA SER A 46 22.45 1.52 4.97
C SER A 46 21.09 2.20 4.96
N PRO A 47 20.95 3.38 4.34
CA PRO A 47 19.68 4.11 4.30
C PRO A 47 18.57 3.31 3.60
N LEU A 48 18.92 2.43 2.66
CA LEU A 48 17.98 1.56 1.94
C LEU A 48 17.33 0.51 2.85
N PHE A 49 18.10 -0.08 3.78
CA PHE A 49 17.57 -1.04 4.74
C PHE A 49 16.62 -0.36 5.73
N TYR A 50 16.97 0.83 6.20
CA TYR A 50 16.10 1.61 7.08
C TYR A 50 14.78 2.00 6.39
N VAL A 51 14.86 2.53 5.16
CA VAL A 51 13.67 2.86 4.36
C VAL A 51 12.83 1.61 4.14
N PHE A 52 13.43 0.49 3.72
CA PHE A 52 12.74 -0.79 3.55
C PHE A 52 11.98 -1.19 4.82
N THR A 53 12.63 -1.24 5.99
CA THR A 53 11.99 -1.70 7.23
C THR A 53 10.86 -0.77 7.66
N VAL A 54 11.05 0.55 7.58
CA VAL A 54 10.02 1.52 7.98
C VAL A 54 8.82 1.45 7.03
N THR A 55 9.04 1.39 5.71
CA THR A 55 7.94 1.31 4.74
C THR A 55 7.24 -0.03 4.77
N ASP A 56 7.95 -1.13 5.04
CA ASP A 56 7.38 -2.47 5.22
C ASP A 56 6.43 -2.51 6.44
N VAL A 57 6.88 -2.05 7.61
CA VAL A 57 6.05 -1.99 8.83
C VAL A 57 4.88 -1.02 8.66
N ALA A 58 5.10 0.12 8.01
CA ALA A 58 4.02 1.06 7.68
C ALA A 58 2.98 0.39 6.75
N SER A 59 3.42 -0.30 5.70
CA SER A 59 2.54 -1.03 4.80
C SER A 59 1.72 -2.09 5.53
N LEU A 60 2.34 -2.84 6.45
CA LEU A 60 1.66 -3.85 7.26
C LEU A 60 0.60 -3.25 8.17
N SER A 61 0.98 -2.24 8.96
CA SER A 61 0.07 -1.60 9.91
C SER A 61 -1.13 -0.96 9.22
N LEU A 62 -0.92 -0.30 8.08
CA LEU A 62 -1.99 0.27 7.26
C LEU A 62 -2.91 -0.81 6.66
N SER A 63 -2.33 -1.93 6.20
CA SER A 63 -3.11 -3.05 5.68
C SER A 63 -3.98 -3.70 6.76
N LEU A 64 -3.40 -4.03 7.91
CA LEU A 64 -4.16 -4.60 9.04
C LEU A 64 -5.25 -3.64 9.54
N SER A 65 -4.95 -2.34 9.62
CA SER A 65 -5.94 -1.33 10.01
C SER A 65 -7.11 -1.29 9.02
N SER A 66 -6.82 -1.40 7.72
CA SER A 66 -7.84 -1.50 6.68
C SER A 66 -8.69 -2.78 6.79
N VAL A 67 -8.05 -3.94 7.05
CA VAL A 67 -8.74 -5.22 7.31
C VAL A 67 -9.70 -5.08 8.48
N VAL A 68 -9.27 -4.52 9.61
CA VAL A 68 -10.13 -4.30 10.78
C VAL A 68 -11.32 -3.40 10.43
N MET A 69 -11.11 -2.38 9.60
CA MET A 69 -12.16 -1.46 9.19
C MET A 69 -13.21 -2.13 8.29
N PHE A 70 -12.77 -2.96 7.33
CA PHE A 70 -13.69 -3.73 6.49
C PHE A 70 -14.38 -4.88 7.23
N LEU A 71 -13.68 -5.56 8.14
CA LEU A 71 -14.31 -6.55 9.01
C LEU A 71 -15.36 -5.90 9.92
N SER A 72 -15.10 -4.70 10.44
CA SER A 72 -16.11 -3.95 11.21
C SER A 72 -17.37 -3.69 10.39
N ILE A 73 -17.24 -3.45 9.07
CA ILE A 73 -18.37 -3.29 8.14
C ILE A 73 -19.12 -4.61 7.91
N LEU A 74 -18.39 -5.72 7.76
CA LEU A 74 -18.96 -7.04 7.48
C LEU A 74 -19.66 -7.67 8.70
N THR A 75 -19.09 -7.48 9.89
CA THR A 75 -19.57 -8.07 11.16
C THR A 75 -20.72 -7.27 11.79
N SER A 76 -20.98 -6.04 11.35
CA SER A 76 -21.98 -5.19 12.01
C SER A 76 -23.43 -5.67 11.80
N PRO A 77 -24.23 -5.78 12.89
CA PRO A 77 -25.65 -6.10 12.81
C PRO A 77 -26.45 -5.00 12.08
N ARG A 78 -27.42 -5.44 11.27
CA ARG A 78 -28.18 -4.65 10.29
C ARG A 78 -29.24 -3.71 10.89
N GLU A 79 -29.09 -3.28 12.14
CA GLU A 79 -30.19 -2.70 12.94
C GLU A 79 -29.84 -1.36 13.64
N SER A 80 -28.58 -0.92 13.62
CA SER A 80 -28.23 0.42 14.11
C SER A 80 -28.32 1.45 12.97
N SER A 81 -29.35 2.30 13.00
CA SER A 81 -29.55 3.39 12.03
C SER A 81 -28.32 4.29 11.89
N ASP A 82 -27.59 4.49 12.99
CA ASP A 82 -26.39 5.34 13.04
C ASP A 82 -25.18 4.66 12.38
N PHE A 83 -25.12 3.34 12.37
CA PHE A 83 -24.03 2.60 11.72
C PHE A 83 -24.14 2.65 10.20
N LEU A 84 -25.38 2.69 9.67
CA LEU A 84 -25.60 2.83 8.22
C LEU A 84 -25.19 4.20 7.70
N SER A 85 -25.36 5.26 8.49
CA SER A 85 -24.94 6.62 8.13
C SER A 85 -23.41 6.74 8.07
N ASN A 86 -22.69 6.12 9.01
CA ASN A 86 -21.23 6.18 9.06
C ASN A 86 -20.53 5.08 8.21
N LEU A 87 -21.29 4.17 7.62
CA LEU A 87 -20.80 3.07 6.78
C LEU A 87 -19.95 3.53 5.59
N PRO A 88 -20.41 4.48 4.73
CA PRO A 88 -19.61 4.95 3.61
C PRO A 88 -18.30 5.60 4.07
N PHE A 89 -18.34 6.37 5.18
CA PHE A 89 -17.14 7.00 5.73
C PHE A 89 -16.10 5.97 6.21
N LYS A 90 -16.55 4.90 6.87
CA LYS A 90 -15.67 3.79 7.26
C LYS A 90 -15.08 3.07 6.05
N LEU A 91 -15.89 2.85 5.01
CA LEU A 91 -15.44 2.18 3.79
C LEU A 91 -14.40 3.02 3.05
N THR A 92 -14.65 4.32 2.89
CA THR A 92 -13.70 5.25 2.25
C THR A 92 -12.38 5.31 3.02
N THR A 93 -12.43 5.40 4.35
CA THR A 93 -11.22 5.41 5.18
C THR A 93 -10.43 4.10 5.05
N GLY A 94 -11.11 2.95 5.07
CA GLY A 94 -10.49 1.65 4.84
C GLY A 94 -9.82 1.57 3.48
N PHE A 95 -10.47 2.08 2.44
CA PHE A 95 -9.93 2.12 1.08
C PHE A 95 -8.69 3.03 0.96
N ILE A 96 -8.71 4.20 1.61
CA ILE A 96 -7.54 5.11 1.67
C ILE A 96 -6.35 4.42 2.32
N LEU A 97 -6.55 3.76 3.47
CA LEU A 97 -5.50 3.01 4.16
C LEU A 97 -4.93 1.88 3.28
N LEU A 98 -5.80 1.16 2.58
CA LEU A 98 -5.39 0.10 1.65
C LEU A 98 -4.55 0.65 0.49
N PHE A 99 -4.96 1.80 -0.07
CA PHE A 99 -4.22 2.45 -1.15
C PHE A 99 -2.83 2.89 -0.69
N PHE A 100 -2.71 3.52 0.48
CA PHE A 100 -1.41 3.87 1.05
C PHE A 100 -0.57 2.63 1.39
N SER A 101 -1.18 1.53 1.83
CA SER A 101 -0.50 0.24 2.04
C SER A 101 0.09 -0.29 0.73
N VAL A 102 -0.68 -0.30 -0.37
CA VAL A 102 -0.16 -0.70 -1.69
C VAL A 102 1.02 0.18 -2.10
N LEU A 103 0.92 1.51 -1.98
CA LEU A 103 2.01 2.41 -2.29
C LEU A 103 3.27 2.11 -1.46
N ALA A 104 3.12 1.94 -0.14
CA ALA A 104 4.21 1.60 0.75
C ALA A 104 4.84 0.25 0.37
N SER A 105 4.04 -0.78 0.08
CA SER A 105 4.53 -2.10 -0.34
C SER A 105 5.34 -2.05 -1.65
N MET A 106 5.00 -1.14 -2.58
CA MET A 106 5.72 -0.98 -3.85
C MET A 106 7.06 -0.27 -3.66
N ILE A 107 7.13 0.70 -2.75
CA ILE A 107 8.38 1.33 -2.32
C ILE A 107 9.26 0.28 -1.63
N THR A 108 8.68 -0.51 -0.71
CA THR A 108 9.33 -1.62 -0.02
C THR A 108 9.89 -2.63 -1.02
N PHE A 109 9.10 -3.10 -1.99
CA PHE A 109 9.55 -4.05 -3.01
C PHE A 109 10.72 -3.50 -3.84
N SER A 110 10.65 -2.23 -4.23
CA SER A 110 11.73 -1.56 -4.95
C SER A 110 13.01 -1.48 -4.09
N ALA A 111 12.87 -1.13 -2.81
CA ALA A 111 13.99 -1.10 -1.86
C ALA A 111 14.58 -2.51 -1.63
N SER A 112 13.76 -3.55 -1.51
CA SER A 112 14.20 -4.95 -1.40
C SER A 112 15.02 -5.39 -2.60
N LEU A 113 14.56 -5.11 -3.81
CA LEU A 113 15.29 -5.47 -5.03
C LEU A 113 16.62 -4.72 -5.13
N LEU A 114 16.64 -3.42 -4.79
CA LEU A 114 17.89 -2.66 -4.74
C LEU A 114 18.87 -3.22 -3.69
N LEU A 115 18.38 -3.64 -2.52
CA LEU A 115 19.18 -4.32 -1.50
C LEU A 115 19.75 -5.65 -2.01
N ILE A 116 18.91 -6.49 -2.63
CA ILE A 116 19.34 -7.77 -3.23
C ILE A 116 20.43 -7.55 -4.29
N ILE A 117 20.25 -6.57 -5.18
CA ILE A 117 21.23 -6.26 -6.23
C ILE A 117 22.55 -5.76 -5.63
N ARG A 118 22.50 -4.95 -4.56
CA ARG A 118 23.71 -4.47 -3.88
C ARG A 118 24.48 -5.61 -3.20
N LEU A 119 23.78 -6.68 -2.79
CA LEU A 119 24.36 -7.86 -2.15
C LEU A 119 24.95 -8.84 -3.18
N GLY A 120 24.23 -9.09 -4.27
CA GLY A 120 24.63 -9.97 -5.36
C GLY A 120 25.43 -9.22 -6.42
N LYS A 121 26.77 -9.18 -6.28
CA LYS A 121 27.75 -8.55 -7.20
C LYS A 121 27.63 -8.85 -8.72
N LYS A 122 26.64 -9.61 -9.19
CA LYS A 122 26.41 -9.96 -10.61
C LYS A 122 25.08 -9.40 -11.10
N TRP A 123 25.18 -8.57 -12.13
CA TRP A 123 24.07 -7.81 -12.71
C TRP A 123 23.36 -8.63 -13.80
N THR A 124 22.05 -8.78 -13.69
CA THR A 124 21.19 -9.12 -14.82
C THR A 124 20.26 -7.93 -15.07
N ALA A 125 20.28 -7.38 -16.29
CA ALA A 125 19.39 -6.27 -16.69
C ALA A 125 17.91 -6.56 -16.39
N THR A 126 17.54 -7.85 -16.36
CA THR A 126 16.25 -8.37 -15.93
C THR A 126 15.83 -7.93 -14.53
N LEU A 127 16.73 -7.91 -13.53
CA LEU A 127 16.35 -7.50 -12.17
C LEU A 127 16.08 -6.00 -12.07
N TYR A 128 16.78 -5.18 -12.84
CA TYR A 128 16.51 -3.74 -12.91
C TYR A 128 15.19 -3.44 -13.58
N ALA A 129 14.90 -4.12 -14.70
CA ALA A 129 13.60 -4.02 -15.36
C ALA A 129 12.46 -4.44 -14.41
N ALA A 130 12.65 -5.54 -13.65
CA ALA A 130 11.68 -6.01 -12.67
C ALA A 130 11.46 -5.04 -11.50
N ALA A 131 12.49 -4.30 -11.06
CA ALA A 131 12.35 -3.28 -10.01
C ALA A 131 11.60 -2.04 -10.47
N ILE A 132 11.82 -1.61 -11.72
CA ILE A 132 11.20 -0.41 -12.29
C ILE A 132 9.75 -0.70 -12.74
N PHE A 133 9.44 -1.94 -13.11
CA PHE A 133 8.13 -2.36 -13.58
C PHE A 133 6.95 -1.95 -12.67
N PRO A 134 6.92 -2.29 -11.37
CA PRO A 134 5.82 -1.88 -10.49
C PRO A 134 5.68 -0.36 -10.36
N VAL A 135 6.81 0.37 -10.39
CA VAL A 135 6.81 1.85 -10.35
C VAL A 135 6.21 2.44 -11.61
N VAL A 136 6.51 1.88 -12.80
CA VAL A 136 5.95 2.32 -14.08
C VAL A 136 4.46 2.02 -14.17
N VAL A 137 4.03 0.84 -13.74
CA VAL A 137 2.60 0.47 -13.69
C VAL A 137 1.85 1.40 -12.76
N LEU A 138 2.41 1.72 -11.59
CA LEU A 138 1.82 2.70 -10.67
C LEU A 138 1.78 4.10 -11.27
N ALA A 139 2.87 4.56 -11.90
CA ALA A 139 2.90 5.86 -12.55
C ALA A 139 1.80 5.96 -13.62
N LEU A 140 1.62 4.92 -14.44
CA LEU A 140 0.56 4.85 -15.43
C LEU A 140 -0.84 4.80 -14.81
N MET A 141 -1.00 4.18 -13.63
CA MET A 141 -2.29 4.06 -12.94
C MET A 141 -2.65 5.32 -12.14
N VAL A 142 -1.66 6.02 -11.59
CA VAL A 142 -1.82 7.28 -10.86
C VAL A 142 -1.95 8.45 -11.82
N PHE A 143 -1.34 8.40 -13.01
CA PHE A 143 -1.45 9.45 -14.03
C PHE A 143 -2.90 9.85 -14.38
N PRO A 144 -3.85 8.93 -14.68
CA PRO A 144 -5.24 9.30 -14.94
C PRO A 144 -5.95 9.85 -13.70
N VAL A 145 -5.59 9.37 -12.50
CA VAL A 145 -6.15 9.87 -11.24
C VAL A 145 -5.65 11.30 -10.96
N TYR A 146 -4.36 11.55 -11.17
CA TYR A 146 -3.74 12.87 -11.01
C TYR A 146 -4.23 13.85 -12.07
N ALA A 147 -4.36 13.42 -13.32
CA ALA A 147 -4.93 14.23 -14.40
C ALA A 147 -6.38 14.62 -14.10
N ASN A 148 -7.21 13.69 -13.62
CA ASN A 148 -8.57 13.99 -13.19
C ASN A 148 -8.62 14.92 -11.97
N PHE A 149 -7.72 14.74 -11.00
CA PHE A 149 -7.65 15.61 -9.84
C PHE A 149 -7.18 17.03 -10.21
N ALA A 150 -6.20 17.16 -11.10
CA ALA A 150 -5.72 18.45 -11.61
C ALA A 150 -6.78 19.16 -12.46
N ALA A 151 -7.55 18.42 -13.27
CA ALA A 151 -8.68 18.96 -14.02
C ALA A 151 -9.78 19.48 -13.08
N ASN A 152 -10.19 18.67 -12.10
CA ASN A 152 -11.19 19.08 -11.11
C ASN A 152 -10.72 20.26 -10.25
N PHE A 153 -9.43 20.30 -9.86
CA PHE A 153 -8.87 21.43 -9.12
C PHE A 153 -8.83 22.70 -9.97
N LYS A 154 -8.48 22.58 -11.25
CA LYS A 154 -8.53 23.69 -12.19
C LYS A 154 -9.97 24.22 -12.35
N ASP A 155 -10.96 23.34 -12.45
CA ASP A 155 -12.38 23.73 -12.51
C ASP A 155 -12.86 24.40 -11.22
N TYR A 156 -12.45 23.90 -10.05
CA TYR A 156 -12.75 24.54 -8.76
C TYR A 156 -12.14 25.94 -8.63
N VAL A 157 -10.87 26.11 -9.05
CA VAL A 157 -10.19 27.41 -9.02
C VAL A 157 -10.82 28.39 -10.02
N ILE A 158 -11.19 27.93 -11.22
CA ILE A 158 -11.89 28.76 -12.21
C ILE A 158 -13.27 29.19 -11.69
N THR A 159 -14.01 28.29 -11.05
CA THR A 159 -15.32 28.60 -10.45
C THR A 159 -15.22 29.64 -9.32
N LEU A 160 -14.14 29.58 -8.52
CA LEU A 160 -13.86 30.54 -7.45
C LEU A 160 -13.38 31.91 -7.93
N LEU A 161 -12.79 32.00 -9.13
CA LEU A 161 -12.34 33.25 -9.73
C LEU A 161 -13.42 33.94 -10.58
N THR A 162 -14.50 33.22 -10.90
CA THR A 162 -15.64 33.74 -11.69
C THR A 162 -16.79 34.25 -10.80
N TYR A 163 -16.71 34.04 -9.48
CA TYR A 163 -17.62 34.58 -8.47
C TYR A 163 -16.93 35.69 -7.68
#